data_AF-A0A1G4RMJ7-F1
#
_entry.id   AF-A0A1G4RMJ7-F1
#
_cell.length_a   1.000
_cell.length_b   1.000
_cell.length_c   1.000
_cell.angle_alpha   90.00
_cell.angle_beta   90.00
_cell.angle_gamma   90.00
#
_symmetry.space_group_name_H-M   'P 1'
#
loop_
_entity.id
_entity.type
_entity.pdbx_description
1 polymer ?
#
loop_
_entity_poly.entity_id
_entity_poly.type
_entity_poly.pdbx_seq_one_letter_code
_entity_poly.pdbx_strand_id
1 'polypeptide(L)' 'MPANSCYYIIYDEYSISICTMLDDVCDAMAGGSLLYGYTDNEEMAHLLLNECFLRVEREKNNL' A
#
# COMPACT_ATOMS: atom_id res chain seq x y z
N MET A 1 8.00 4.62 -23.47
CA MET A 1 8.12 5.59 -22.37
C MET A 1 8.55 4.81 -21.14
N PRO A 2 9.48 5.28 -20.29
CA PRO A 2 9.67 4.60 -19.02
C PRO A 2 8.34 4.72 -18.29
N ALA A 3 7.75 3.59 -17.91
CA ALA A 3 6.63 3.61 -16.98
C ALA A 3 7.14 4.36 -15.76
N ASN A 4 6.53 5.51 -15.42
CA ASN A 4 6.85 6.19 -14.18
C ASN A 4 6.65 5.15 -13.08
N SER A 5 7.73 4.81 -12.38
CA SER A 5 7.72 3.78 -11.32
C SER A 5 6.85 4.29 -10.19
N CYS A 6 5.56 3.99 -10.25
CA CYS A 6 4.63 4.27 -9.17
C CYS A 6 4.78 3.20 -8.10
N TYR A 7 4.81 3.64 -6.85
CA TYR A 7 4.77 2.83 -5.66
C TYR A 7 3.35 2.85 -5.13
N TYR A 8 2.74 1.67 -5.01
CA TYR A 8 1.39 1.45 -4.53
C TYR A 8 1.46 0.82 -3.15
N ILE A 9 0.81 1.43 -2.17
CA ILE A 9 0.76 0.93 -0.80
C ILE A 9 -0.54 0.15 -0.68
N ILE A 10 -0.42 -1.17 -0.58
CA ILE A 10 -1.55 -2.07 -0.35
C ILE A 10 -1.47 -2.66 1.04
N TYR A 11 -2.61 -2.96 1.63
CA TYR A 11 -2.70 -3.61 2.93
C TYR A 11 -3.87 -4.56 3.01
N ASP A 12 -3.76 -5.53 3.89
CA ASP A 12 -4.86 -6.39 4.31
C ASP A 12 -4.88 -6.49 5.85
N GLU A 13 -5.63 -7.46 6.38
CA GLU A 13 -5.74 -7.66 7.83
C GLU A 13 -4.41 -8.10 8.49
N TYR A 14 -3.45 -8.61 7.72
CA TYR A 14 -2.23 -9.24 8.23
C TYR A 14 -0.95 -8.53 7.79
N SER A 15 -0.97 -7.80 6.68
CA SER A 15 0.24 -7.28 6.05
C SER A 15 0.02 -5.93 5.36
N ILE A 16 1.12 -5.18 5.21
CA ILE A 16 1.20 -3.94 4.44
C ILE A 16 2.42 -4.06 3.52
N SER A 17 2.26 -3.77 2.23
CA SER A 17 3.29 -3.96 1.22
C SER A 17 3.33 -2.80 0.22
N ILE A 18 4.51 -2.56 -0.36
CA ILE A 18 4.70 -1.64 -1.49
C ILE A 18 4.82 -2.46 -2.76
N CYS A 19 3.92 -2.23 -3.72
CA CYS A 19 3.97 -2.81 -5.06
C CYS A 19 4.42 -1.75 -6.06
N THR A 20 5.16 -2.14 -7.09
CA THR A 20 5.57 -1.24 -8.18
C THR A 20 4.92 -1.58 -9.52
N MET A 21 4.26 -2.74 -9.59
CA MET A 21 3.49 -3.18 -10.75
C MET A 21 1.99 -3.05 -10.45
N LEU A 22 1.27 -2.42 -11.36
CA LEU A 22 -0.18 -2.26 -11.22
C LEU A 22 -0.92 -3.60 -11.33
N ASP A 23 -0.42 -4.53 -12.14
CA ASP A 23 -1.01 -5.87 -12.29
C ASP A 23 -1.02 -6.62 -10.93
N ASP A 24 0.09 -6.59 -10.20
CA ASP A 24 0.19 -7.19 -8.85
C ASP A 24 -0.78 -6.54 -7.85
N VAL A 25 -1.00 -5.22 -7.97
CA VAL A 25 -1.97 -4.50 -7.13
C VAL A 25 -3.39 -4.96 -7.43
N CYS A 26 -3.74 -5.11 -8.71
CA CYS A 26 -5.05 -5.61 -9.12
C CYS A 26 -5.29 -7.03 -8.61
N ASP A 27 -4.30 -7.91 -8.70
CA ASP A 27 -4.40 -9.29 -8.20
C ASP A 27 -4.56 -9.32 -6.67
N ALA A 28 -3.80 -8.51 -5.94
CA ALA A 28 -3.92 -8.40 -4.48
C ALA A 28 -5.31 -7.87 -4.07
N MET A 29 -5.82 -6.85 -4.78
CA MET A 29 -7.16 -6.31 -4.53
C MET A 29 -8.27 -7.31 -4.84
N ALA A 30 -8.12 -8.11 -5.91
CA ALA A 30 -9.04 -9.21 -6.20
C ALA A 30 -9.00 -10.30 -5.11
N GLY A 31 -7.84 -10.47 -4.46
CA GLY A 31 -7.65 -11.35 -3.30
C GLY A 31 -8.18 -10.80 -1.96
N GLY A 32 -8.69 -9.56 -1.93
CA GLY A 32 -9.27 -8.94 -0.73
C GLY A 32 -8.38 -7.89 -0.05
N SER A 33 -7.21 -7.56 -0.59
CA SER A 33 -6.41 -6.44 -0.11
C SER A 33 -7.04 -5.09 -0.50
N LEU A 34 -6.67 -4.04 0.21
CA LEU A 34 -7.10 -2.66 -0.02
C LEU A 34 -5.91 -1.80 -0.45
N LEU A 35 -6.17 -0.85 -1.35
CA LEU A 35 -5.20 0.17 -1.72
C LEU A 35 -5.29 1.35 -0.75
N TYR A 36 -4.21 1.61 -0.02
CA TYR A 36 -4.10 2.77 0.86
C TYR A 36 -3.79 4.04 0.07
N GLY A 37 -2.87 3.97 -0.89
CA GLY A 37 -2.45 5.11 -1.70
C GLY A 37 -1.35 4.77 -2.70
N TYR A 38 -0.93 5.76 -3.49
CA TYR A 38 0.17 5.61 -4.44
C TYR A 38 0.98 6.91 -4.57
N THR A 39 2.23 6.78 -5.01
CA THR A 39 3.14 7.90 -5.26
C THR A 39 4.22 7.50 -6.26
N ASP A 40 4.81 8.45 -6.96
CA ASP A 40 5.96 8.26 -7.85
C ASP A 40 7.30 8.56 -7.16
N ASN A 41 7.28 8.82 -5.84
CA ASN A 41 8.46 9.11 -5.04
C ASN A 41 8.65 8.03 -3.95
N GLU A 42 9.80 7.36 -3.97
CA GLU A 42 10.14 6.28 -3.03
C GLU A 42 10.14 6.73 -1.56
N GLU A 43 10.67 7.93 -1.27
CA GLU A 43 10.68 8.48 0.08
C GLU A 43 9.25 8.70 0.59
N MET A 44 8.38 9.22 -0.28
CA MET A 44 6.95 9.38 0.04
C MET A 44 6.26 8.02 0.21
N ALA A 45 6.66 6.99 -0.55
CA ALA A 45 6.07 5.66 -0.45
C ALA A 45 6.34 5.04 0.93
N HIS A 46 7.56 5.22 1.45
CA HIS A 46 7.90 4.80 2.81
C HIS A 46 7.15 5.59 3.89
N LEU A 47 6.92 6.89 3.68
CA LEU A 47 6.10 7.69 4.60
C LEU A 47 4.64 7.19 4.62
N LEU A 48 4.05 6.95 3.45
CA LEU A 48 2.70 6.42 3.33
C LEU A 48 2.56 5.02 3.93
N LEU A 49 3.58 4.15 3.78
CA LEU A 49 3.58 2.83 4.41
C LEU A 49 3.56 2.94 5.94
N ASN A 50 4.38 3.83 6.52
CA ASN A 50 4.40 4.05 7.96
C ASN A 50 3.07 4.65 8.46
N GLU A 51 2.50 5.59 7.72
CA GLU A 51 1.18 6.16 8.04
C GLU A 51 0.08 5.08 8.01
N CYS A 52 0.09 4.24 6.97
CA CYS A 52 -0.81 3.09 6.85
C CYS A 52 -0.68 2.15 8.04
N PHE A 53 0.55 1.82 8.45
CA PHE A 53 0.82 0.97 9.60
C PHE A 53 0.21 1.55 10.89
N LEU A 54 0.49 2.81 11.19
CA LEU A 54 -0.04 3.48 12.39
C LEU A 54 -1.57 3.55 12.38
N ARG A 55 -2.17 3.73 11.20
CA ARG A 55 -3.62 3.73 11.05
C ARG A 55 -4.22 2.37 11.35
N VAL A 56 -3.70 1.31 10.72
CA VAL A 56 -4.19 -0.07 10.92
C VAL A 56 -4.01 -0.51 12.37
N GLU A 57 -2.88 -0.18 12.99
CA GLU A 57 -2.62 -0.45 14.41
C GLU A 57 -3.65 0.26 15.32
N ARG A 58 -3.95 1.53 15.04
CA ARG A 58 -4.97 2.28 15.78
C ARG A 58 -6.37 1.70 15.60
N GLU A 59 -6.74 1.27 14.40
CA GLU A 59 -8.04 0.62 14.15
C GLU A 59 -8.16 -0.71 14.91
N LYS A 60 -7.07 -1.50 14.99
CA LYS A 60 -7.04 -2.76 15.77
C LYS A 60 -7.11 -2.56 17.28
N ASN A 61 -6.46 -1.51 17.80
CA ASN A 61 -6.45 -1.24 19.25
C ASN A 61 -7.74 -0.59 19.78
N ASN A 62 -8.65 -0.17 18.90
CA ASN A 62 -9.94 0.42 19.25
C ASN A 62 -11.11 -0.59 19.17
N LEU A 63 -10.81 -1.88 18.94
CA LEU A 63 -11.73 -3.02 18.99
C LEU A 63 -11.50 -3.83 20.27
#